data_AF-R4Z3A9-F1
#
_entry.id   AF-R4Z3A9-F1
#
_cell.length_a   1.000
_cell.length_b   1.000
_cell.length_c   1.000
_cell.angle_alpha   90.00
_cell.angle_beta   90.00
_cell.angle_gamma   90.00
#
_symmetry.space_group_name_H-M   'P 1'
#
loop_
_entity.id
_entity.type
_entity.pdbx_description
1 polymer ?
#
loop_
_entity_poly.entity_id
_entity_poly.type
_entity_poly.pdbx_seq_one_letter_code
_entity_poly.pdbx_strand_id
1 'polypeptide(L)'
;MPTLWTPDGERNVERESPTPPTEPVGAPTEASKAPAGASGAADGSPLSASELKAQAEQLGIDLDSLSPEERAQAEAAVAEMAETRARLAETPASEVIANHLMGFYELGAIHLSRQPPAFEDAALAIDALRAVLERVGDRLGEAGPVLNQAQSQIQMAFVQVKDQYAAAAAGEADGSAASSDADDA
;
A
#
# COMPACT_ATOMS: atom_id res chain seq x y z
N MET A 1 4.88 12.32 7.46
CA MET A 1 3.78 12.68 6.54
C MET A 1 3.87 11.73 5.36
N PRO A 2 2.84 10.93 5.00
CA PRO A 2 2.99 10.00 3.90
C PRO A 2 3.10 10.80 2.58
N THR A 3 4.27 10.72 1.96
CA THR A 3 4.54 11.25 0.62
C THR A 3 4.14 10.20 -0.42
N LEU A 4 3.25 10.58 -1.32
CA LEU A 4 2.94 9.79 -2.52
C LEU A 4 3.96 10.19 -3.59
N TRP A 5 4.88 9.29 -3.90
CA TRP A 5 5.82 9.51 -5.00
C TRP A 5 5.07 9.49 -6.33
N THR A 6 5.21 10.55 -7.12
CA THR A 6 4.78 10.61 -8.53
C THR A 6 6.02 10.78 -9.42
N PRO A 7 5.99 10.37 -10.70
CA PRO A 7 7.11 10.58 -11.61
C PRO A 7 7.56 12.05 -11.72
N ASP A 8 6.67 13.00 -11.42
CA ASP A 8 6.94 14.45 -11.40
C ASP A 8 7.34 15.00 -10.01
N GLY A 9 7.47 14.16 -8.98
CA GLY A 9 7.89 14.54 -7.62
C GLY A 9 7.01 13.99 -6.48
N GLU A 10 7.39 14.27 -5.25
CA GLU A 10 6.68 13.84 -4.04
C GLU A 10 5.46 14.72 -3.75
N ARG A 11 4.29 14.12 -3.50
CA ARG A 11 3.09 14.83 -3.03
C ARG A 11 2.74 14.47 -1.60
N ASN A 12 2.54 15.49 -0.75
CA ASN A 12 2.03 15.29 0.61
C ASN A 12 0.53 14.99 0.59
N VAL A 13 0.12 13.92 1.27
CA VAL A 13 -1.29 13.63 1.55
C VAL A 13 -1.59 13.98 3.00
N GLU A 14 -2.50 14.93 3.23
CA GLU A 14 -3.02 15.24 4.56
C GLU A 14 -3.97 14.10 4.99
N ARG A 15 -3.61 13.37 6.05
CA ARG A 15 -4.56 12.44 6.68
C ARG A 15 -5.45 13.22 7.64
N GLU A 16 -6.75 13.19 7.40
CA GLU A 16 -7.73 13.59 8.42
C GLU A 16 -7.71 12.52 9.53
N SER A 17 -7.52 12.95 10.78
CA SER A 17 -7.33 12.07 11.94
C SER A 17 -8.58 11.24 12.24
N PRO A 18 -8.54 9.90 12.24
CA PRO A 18 -9.66 9.11 12.72
C PRO A 18 -9.74 9.15 14.26
N THR A 19 -10.94 9.42 14.78
CA THR A 19 -11.32 9.32 16.20
C THR A 19 -11.14 7.88 16.71
N PRO A 20 -10.54 7.65 17.89
CA PRO A 20 -10.27 6.30 18.38
C PRO A 20 -11.53 5.59 18.88
N PRO A 21 -11.72 4.28 18.60
CA PRO A 21 -12.69 3.45 19.30
C PRO A 21 -12.12 2.88 20.61
N THR A 22 -12.96 2.86 21.63
CA THR A 22 -12.79 2.25 22.96
C THR A 22 -12.55 0.73 22.93
N GLU A 23 -11.65 0.25 23.81
CA GLU A 23 -11.27 -1.15 24.05
C GLU A 23 -12.43 -2.04 24.56
N PRO A 24 -12.23 -3.38 24.49
CA PRO A 24 -12.16 -4.11 25.76
C PRO A 24 -11.02 -5.15 25.87
N VAL A 25 -10.62 -5.34 27.13
CA VAL A 25 -9.59 -6.23 27.69
C VAL A 25 -9.92 -7.72 27.55
N GLY A 26 -8.89 -8.54 27.28
CA GLY A 26 -8.87 -9.97 27.58
C GLY A 26 -7.60 -10.69 27.07
N ALA A 27 -6.78 -11.22 28.00
CA ALA A 27 -5.69 -12.17 27.76
C ALA A 27 -5.81 -13.30 28.82
N PRO A 28 -5.02 -14.41 28.81
CA PRO A 28 -3.98 -14.85 27.87
C PRO A 28 -4.10 -16.35 27.46
N THR A 29 -3.14 -16.91 26.66
CA THR A 29 -2.23 -18.03 27.05
C THR A 29 -1.63 -18.83 25.86
N GLU A 30 -0.29 -19.00 25.93
CA GLU A 30 0.63 -20.05 25.44
C GLU A 30 0.97 -20.30 23.95
N ALA A 31 2.21 -19.89 23.63
CA ALA A 31 3.36 -20.70 23.20
C ALA A 31 3.16 -21.81 22.15
N SER A 32 3.78 -21.60 20.98
CA SER A 32 4.36 -22.70 20.21
C SER A 32 5.68 -22.28 19.54
N LYS A 33 6.54 -23.28 19.41
CA LYS A 33 8.00 -23.25 19.33
C LYS A 33 8.47 -23.21 17.87
N ALA A 34 9.32 -22.26 17.53
CA ALA A 34 10.00 -22.19 16.23
C ALA A 34 11.15 -23.23 16.14
N PRO A 35 11.41 -23.84 14.98
CA PRO A 35 12.62 -24.62 14.77
C PRO A 35 13.81 -23.72 14.43
N ALA A 36 14.96 -24.09 15.00
CA ALA A 36 16.26 -23.49 14.75
C ALA A 36 16.83 -23.93 13.40
N GLY A 37 17.46 -23.01 12.66
CA GLY A 37 18.37 -23.37 11.59
C GLY A 37 18.64 -22.27 10.56
N ALA A 38 19.61 -21.40 10.87
CA ALA A 38 20.70 -20.91 10.00
C ALA A 38 21.09 -19.49 10.40
N SER A 39 22.12 -19.41 11.25
CA SER A 39 22.74 -18.17 11.71
C SER A 39 23.41 -17.46 10.53
N GLY A 40 22.85 -16.30 10.19
CA GLY A 40 23.46 -15.28 9.34
C GLY A 40 23.11 -13.91 9.92
N ALA A 41 23.78 -13.55 11.02
CA ALA A 41 23.82 -12.21 11.62
C ALA A 41 22.47 -11.45 11.75
N ALA A 42 21.70 -11.79 12.78
CA ALA A 42 20.66 -10.94 13.35
C ALA A 42 20.76 -11.01 14.89
N ASP A 43 21.74 -10.33 15.47
CA ASP A 43 21.97 -10.36 16.94
C ASP A 43 21.49 -9.08 17.64
N GLY A 44 20.70 -8.22 16.98
CA GLY A 44 20.25 -6.94 17.57
C GLY A 44 21.39 -6.02 18.05
N SER A 45 22.63 -6.32 17.64
CA SER A 45 23.80 -5.55 18.02
C SER A 45 23.78 -4.23 17.25
N PRO A 46 24.04 -3.10 17.92
CA PRO A 46 24.08 -1.81 17.24
C PRO A 46 25.17 -1.84 16.16
N LEU A 47 24.87 -1.20 15.03
CA LEU A 47 25.81 -1.05 13.92
C LEU A 47 27.12 -0.43 14.42
N SER A 48 28.24 -0.95 13.93
CA SER A 48 29.54 -0.35 14.19
C SER A 48 29.63 1.05 13.57
N ALA A 49 30.50 1.90 14.10
CA ALA A 49 30.74 3.24 13.56
C ALA A 49 31.15 3.23 12.06
N SER A 50 31.88 2.20 11.63
CA SER A 50 32.23 2.00 10.21
C SER A 50 31.04 1.62 9.33
N GLU A 51 30.11 0.81 9.85
CA GLU A 51 28.90 0.42 9.12
C GLU A 51 27.88 1.55 9.05
N LEU A 52 27.75 2.35 10.12
CA LEU A 52 26.95 3.57 10.11
C LEU A 52 27.46 4.56 9.08
N LYS A 53 28.78 4.77 9.03
CA LYS A 53 29.39 5.64 8.02
C LYS A 53 29.15 5.13 6.59
N ALA A 54 29.36 3.84 6.34
CA ALA A 54 29.10 3.25 5.02
C ALA A 54 27.63 3.39 4.59
N GLN A 55 26.69 3.23 5.51
CA GLN A 55 25.26 3.39 5.22
C GLN A 55 24.85 4.86 5.03
N ALA A 56 25.44 5.78 5.79
CA ALA A 56 25.27 7.20 5.59
C ALA A 56 25.75 7.64 4.20
N GLU A 57 26.93 7.18 3.78
CA GLU A 57 27.47 7.43 2.44
C GLU A 57 26.54 6.87 1.34
N GLN A 58 25.93 5.69 1.55
CA GLN A 58 24.95 5.13 0.62
C GLN A 58 23.68 6.00 0.48
N LEU A 59 23.34 6.75 1.53
CA LEU A 59 22.25 7.73 1.54
C LEU A 59 22.70 9.13 1.07
N GLY A 60 23.97 9.30 0.69
CA GLY A 60 24.54 10.58 0.29
C GLY A 60 24.80 11.55 1.46
N ILE A 61 24.90 11.04 2.69
CA ILE A 61 25.13 11.81 3.90
C ILE A 61 26.62 11.73 4.28
N ASP A 62 27.32 12.86 4.22
CA ASP A 62 28.72 12.96 4.70
C ASP A 62 28.75 13.34 6.19
N LEU A 63 28.82 12.32 7.05
CA LEU A 63 28.84 12.48 8.52
C LEU A 63 30.02 13.31 9.04
N ASP A 64 31.15 13.35 8.32
CA ASP A 64 32.34 14.07 8.76
C ASP A 64 32.25 15.58 8.48
N SER A 65 31.32 15.99 7.62
CA SER A 65 31.04 17.39 7.30
C SER A 65 30.03 18.06 8.25
N LEU A 66 29.31 17.26 9.07
CA LEU A 66 28.24 17.73 9.94
C LEU A 66 28.76 18.25 11.28
N SER A 67 28.01 19.17 11.91
CA SER A 67 28.28 19.52 13.31
C SER A 67 28.05 18.32 14.23
N PRO A 68 28.60 18.31 15.47
CA PRO A 68 28.44 17.17 16.37
C PRO A 68 26.99 16.79 16.67
N GLU A 69 26.09 17.78 16.76
CA GLU A 69 24.67 17.55 17.01
C GLU A 69 23.96 16.99 15.78
N GLU A 70 24.17 17.59 14.61
CA GLU A 70 23.61 17.11 13.33
C GLU A 70 24.12 15.72 12.98
N ARG A 71 25.40 15.44 13.27
CA ARG A 71 26.00 14.12 13.10
C ARG A 71 25.31 13.08 13.97
N ALA A 72 25.08 13.36 15.25
CA ALA A 72 24.42 12.43 16.15
C ALA A 72 22.97 12.13 15.70
N GLN A 73 22.26 13.15 15.21
CA GLN A 73 20.92 12.97 14.63
C GLN A 73 20.95 12.14 13.35
N ALA A 74 21.90 12.42 12.45
CA ALA A 74 22.07 11.68 11.20
C ALA A 74 22.45 10.21 11.46
N GLU A 75 23.37 9.95 12.38
CA GLU A 75 23.76 8.58 12.78
C GLU A 75 22.55 7.80 13.32
N ALA A 76 21.70 8.42 14.14
CA ALA A 76 20.49 7.78 14.66
C ALA A 76 19.47 7.46 13.55
N ALA A 77 19.24 8.40 12.62
CA ALA A 77 18.34 8.19 11.49
C ALA A 77 18.84 7.09 10.54
N VAL A 78 20.15 7.08 10.26
CA VAL A 78 20.80 6.04 9.44
C VAL A 78 20.64 4.67 10.11
N ALA A 79 20.85 4.59 11.43
CA ALA A 79 20.67 3.34 12.19
C ALA A 79 19.23 2.81 12.12
N GLU A 80 18.23 3.68 12.27
CA GLU A 80 16.82 3.29 12.20
C GLU A 80 16.43 2.78 10.79
N MET A 81 16.89 3.46 9.74
CA MET A 81 16.67 3.02 8.36
C MET A 81 17.34 1.68 8.07
N ALA A 82 18.56 1.49 8.57
CA ALA A 82 19.31 0.25 8.44
C ALA A 82 18.61 -0.92 9.11
N GLU A 83 18.13 -0.73 10.35
CA GLU A 83 17.36 -1.74 11.08
C GLU A 83 16.08 -2.09 10.30
N THR A 84 15.38 -1.09 9.80
CA THR A 84 14.16 -1.31 9.01
C THR A 84 14.44 -2.10 7.73
N ARG A 85 15.54 -1.80 7.03
CA ARG A 85 15.97 -2.57 5.85
C ARG A 85 16.34 -4.01 6.20
N ALA A 86 17.03 -4.22 7.33
CA ALA A 86 17.38 -5.56 7.80
C ALA A 86 16.12 -6.39 8.09
N ARG A 87 15.17 -5.84 8.85
CA ARG A 87 13.87 -6.49 9.12
C ARG A 87 13.10 -6.81 7.83
N LEU A 88 13.12 -5.89 6.85
CA LEU A 88 12.48 -6.15 5.56
C LEU A 88 13.16 -7.28 4.79
N ALA A 89 14.49 -7.38 4.86
CA ALA A 89 15.25 -8.45 4.21
C ALA A 89 15.00 -9.83 4.86
N GLU A 90 14.66 -9.88 6.14
CA GLU A 90 14.25 -11.10 6.84
C GLU A 90 12.81 -11.54 6.50
N THR A 91 11.97 -10.62 6.03
CA THR A 91 10.59 -10.91 5.67
C THR A 91 10.54 -11.65 4.33
N PRO A 92 9.82 -12.79 4.21
CA PRO A 92 9.68 -13.47 2.94
C PRO A 92 9.11 -12.55 1.86
N ALA A 93 9.78 -12.50 0.70
CA ALA A 93 9.35 -11.62 -0.40
C ALA A 93 7.90 -11.90 -0.86
N SER A 94 7.43 -13.14 -0.76
CA SER A 94 6.05 -13.52 -1.07
C SER A 94 5.03 -12.79 -0.18
N GLU A 95 5.34 -12.59 1.11
CA GLU A 95 4.46 -11.89 2.05
C GLU A 95 4.42 -10.39 1.77
N VAL A 96 5.59 -9.80 1.54
CA VAL A 96 5.71 -8.38 1.19
C VAL A 96 4.97 -8.08 -0.12
N ILE A 97 5.17 -8.92 -1.15
CA ILE A 97 4.48 -8.78 -2.43
C ILE A 97 2.98 -8.99 -2.27
N ALA A 98 2.53 -10.01 -1.52
CA ALA A 98 1.11 -10.25 -1.28
C ALA A 98 0.44 -9.02 -0.61
N ASN A 99 1.12 -8.42 0.36
CA ASN A 99 0.66 -7.18 1.00
C ASN A 99 0.55 -6.01 -0.02
N HIS A 100 1.52 -5.85 -0.92
CA HIS A 100 1.43 -4.84 -1.98
C HIS A 100 0.30 -5.09 -2.98
N LEU A 101 0.02 -6.35 -3.32
CA LEU A 101 -1.10 -6.71 -4.20
C LEU A 101 -2.46 -6.42 -3.58
N MET A 102 -2.60 -6.61 -2.26
CA MET A 102 -3.77 -6.11 -1.54
C MET A 102 -3.89 -4.58 -1.67
N GLY A 103 -2.79 -3.84 -1.63
CA GLY A 103 -2.79 -2.40 -1.88
C GLY A 103 -3.33 -2.01 -3.27
N PHE A 104 -3.02 -2.78 -4.33
CA PHE A 104 -3.61 -2.54 -5.66
C PHE A 104 -5.12 -2.81 -5.69
N TYR A 105 -5.57 -3.87 -5.01
CA TYR A 105 -6.99 -4.15 -4.85
C TYR A 105 -7.72 -3.00 -4.13
N GLU A 106 -7.20 -2.56 -2.98
CA GLU A 106 -7.78 -1.47 -2.19
C GLU A 106 -7.82 -0.17 -2.99
N LEU A 107 -6.75 0.15 -3.71
CA LEU A 107 -6.70 1.33 -4.57
C LEU A 107 -7.81 1.29 -5.63
N GLY A 108 -7.96 0.16 -6.33
CA GLY A 108 -9.03 -0.03 -7.30
C GLY A 108 -10.42 0.15 -6.69
N ALA A 109 -10.65 -0.41 -5.49
CA ALA A 109 -11.92 -0.31 -4.78
C ALA A 109 -12.23 1.12 -4.32
N ILE A 110 -11.22 1.87 -3.85
CA ILE A 110 -11.37 3.28 -3.49
C ILE A 110 -11.76 4.11 -4.71
N HIS A 111 -11.10 3.91 -5.86
CA HIS A 111 -11.44 4.66 -7.08
C HIS A 111 -12.84 4.30 -7.62
N LEU A 112 -13.25 3.03 -7.52
CA LEU A 112 -14.61 2.60 -7.88
C LEU A 112 -15.72 3.15 -6.98
N SER A 113 -15.43 3.35 -5.69
CA SER A 113 -16.44 3.83 -4.72
C SER A 113 -16.64 5.35 -4.73
N ARG A 114 -15.86 6.09 -5.52
CA ARG A 114 -16.02 7.54 -5.71
C ARG A 114 -17.36 7.87 -6.37
N GLN A 115 -17.80 9.13 -6.20
CA GLN A 115 -18.99 9.68 -6.82
C GLN A 115 -18.62 10.99 -7.55
N PRO A 116 -18.44 10.98 -8.89
CA PRO A 116 -18.58 9.84 -9.80
C PRO A 116 -17.41 8.82 -9.69
N PRO A 117 -17.61 7.55 -10.06
CA PRO A 117 -16.53 6.55 -10.05
C PRO A 117 -15.38 6.95 -10.98
N ALA A 118 -14.14 6.80 -10.50
CA ALA A 118 -12.94 7.06 -11.29
C ALA A 118 -12.52 5.81 -12.07
N PHE A 119 -13.22 5.51 -13.17
CA PHE A 119 -13.04 4.25 -13.90
C PHE A 119 -11.63 4.05 -14.48
N GLU A 120 -10.97 5.10 -14.96
CA GLU A 120 -9.61 4.96 -15.53
C GLU A 120 -8.60 4.57 -14.46
N ASP A 121 -8.60 5.27 -13.32
CA ASP A 121 -7.72 4.97 -12.18
C ASP A 121 -8.01 3.57 -11.59
N ALA A 122 -9.29 3.21 -11.47
CA ALA A 122 -9.69 1.89 -11.01
C ALA A 122 -9.21 0.78 -11.96
N ALA A 123 -9.37 0.97 -13.27
CA ALA A 123 -8.92 0.02 -14.28
C ALA A 123 -7.39 -0.18 -14.21
N LEU A 124 -6.62 0.91 -14.06
CA LEU A 124 -5.17 0.84 -13.93
C LEU A 124 -4.74 -0.02 -12.73
N ALA A 125 -5.37 0.17 -11.56
CA ALA A 125 -5.05 -0.61 -10.36
C ALA A 125 -5.43 -2.09 -10.52
N ILE A 126 -6.59 -2.38 -11.12
CA ILE A 126 -7.06 -3.75 -11.38
C ILE A 126 -6.15 -4.47 -12.39
N ASP A 127 -5.72 -3.77 -13.45
CA ASP A 127 -4.82 -4.34 -14.45
C ASP A 127 -3.42 -4.57 -13.87
N ALA A 128 -2.92 -3.67 -13.00
CA ALA A 128 -1.66 -3.89 -12.28
C ALA A 128 -1.71 -5.13 -11.39
N LEU A 129 -2.79 -5.29 -10.61
CA LEU A 129 -3.03 -6.50 -9.81
C LEU A 129 -3.02 -7.76 -10.68
N ARG A 130 -3.75 -7.73 -11.80
CA ARG A 130 -3.82 -8.86 -12.74
C ARG A 130 -2.45 -9.20 -13.32
N ALA A 131 -1.73 -8.20 -13.82
CA ALA A 131 -0.43 -8.38 -14.48
C ALA A 131 0.60 -9.04 -13.55
N VAL A 132 0.61 -8.68 -12.27
CA VAL A 132 1.50 -9.31 -11.30
C VAL A 132 1.05 -10.73 -10.98
N LEU A 133 -0.23 -10.95 -10.69
CA LEU A 133 -0.76 -12.29 -10.38
C LEU A 133 -0.56 -13.28 -11.52
N GLU A 134 -0.73 -12.86 -12.78
CA GLU A 134 -0.47 -13.68 -13.96
C GLU A 134 0.97 -14.19 -14.04
N ARG A 135 1.95 -13.48 -13.45
CA ARG A 135 3.37 -13.82 -13.52
C ARG A 135 3.94 -14.45 -12.27
N VAL A 136 3.44 -14.07 -11.09
CA VAL A 136 4.02 -14.52 -9.82
C VAL A 136 3.03 -15.19 -8.87
N GLY A 137 1.75 -15.32 -9.24
CA GLY A 137 0.70 -15.86 -8.38
C GLY A 137 1.05 -17.20 -7.73
N ASP A 138 1.62 -18.14 -8.50
CA ASP A 138 2.01 -19.47 -8.02
C ASP A 138 3.18 -19.43 -6.99
N ARG A 139 3.94 -18.33 -6.96
CA ARG A 139 5.07 -18.12 -6.04
C ARG A 139 4.65 -17.45 -4.73
N LEU A 140 3.38 -17.05 -4.60
CA LEU A 140 2.85 -16.37 -3.41
C LEU A 140 2.36 -17.34 -2.32
N GLY A 141 2.48 -18.65 -2.53
CA GLY A 141 2.01 -19.66 -1.57
C GLY A 141 0.49 -19.56 -1.35
N GLU A 142 0.07 -19.61 -0.09
CA GLU A 142 -1.35 -19.60 0.30
C GLU A 142 -2.09 -18.30 -0.08
N ALA A 143 -1.37 -17.18 -0.20
CA ALA A 143 -1.96 -15.91 -0.60
C ALA A 143 -2.38 -15.89 -2.08
N GLY A 144 -1.73 -16.67 -2.94
CA GLY A 144 -1.96 -16.67 -4.39
C GLY A 144 -3.42 -16.93 -4.79
N PRO A 145 -4.03 -18.04 -4.36
CA PRO A 145 -5.45 -18.33 -4.64
C PRO A 145 -6.41 -17.27 -4.10
N VAL A 146 -6.15 -16.75 -2.90
CA VAL A 146 -6.98 -15.71 -2.28
C VAL A 146 -6.94 -14.41 -3.09
N LEU A 147 -5.75 -13.99 -3.52
CA LEU A 147 -5.56 -12.78 -4.32
C LEU A 147 -6.15 -12.93 -5.73
N ASN A 148 -6.06 -14.09 -6.37
CA ASN A 148 -6.74 -14.37 -7.64
C ASN A 148 -8.27 -14.26 -7.50
N GLN A 149 -8.82 -14.81 -6.43
CA GLN A 149 -10.25 -14.72 -6.14
C GLN A 149 -10.68 -13.27 -5.86
N ALA A 150 -9.86 -12.47 -5.16
CA ALA A 150 -10.10 -11.05 -4.95
C ALA A 150 -10.03 -10.24 -6.26
N GLN A 151 -9.06 -10.55 -7.12
CA GLN A 151 -8.91 -9.94 -8.44
C GLN A 151 -10.14 -10.19 -9.33
N SER A 152 -10.69 -11.40 -9.31
CA SER A 152 -11.91 -11.71 -10.07
C SER A 152 -13.13 -10.94 -9.53
N GLN A 153 -13.24 -10.80 -8.20
CA GLN A 153 -14.32 -10.06 -7.57
C GLN A 153 -14.30 -8.57 -7.93
N ILE A 154 -13.13 -7.92 -7.88
CA ILE A 154 -13.03 -6.49 -8.21
C ILE A 154 -13.30 -6.21 -9.70
N GLN A 155 -12.92 -7.14 -10.60
CA GLN A 155 -13.28 -7.03 -12.02
C GLN A 155 -14.80 -7.09 -12.25
N MET A 156 -15.50 -8.00 -11.56
CA MET A 156 -16.96 -8.06 -11.63
C MET A 156 -17.60 -6.79 -11.07
N ALA A 157 -17.09 -6.29 -9.92
CA ALA A 157 -17.58 -5.06 -9.32
C ALA A 157 -17.38 -3.84 -10.27
N PHE A 158 -16.23 -3.75 -10.95
CA PHE A 158 -15.97 -2.70 -11.94
C PHE A 158 -17.04 -2.67 -13.04
N VAL A 159 -17.35 -3.83 -13.63
CA VAL A 159 -18.36 -3.93 -14.70
C VAL A 159 -19.74 -3.57 -14.17
N GLN A 160 -20.12 -4.09 -13.00
CA GLN A 160 -21.41 -3.79 -12.38
C GLN A 160 -21.59 -2.30 -12.09
N VAL A 161 -20.57 -1.64 -11.52
CA VAL A 161 -20.61 -0.20 -11.24
C VAL A 161 -20.69 0.61 -12.54
N LYS A 162 -19.96 0.20 -13.58
CA LYS A 162 -20.00 0.85 -14.89
C LYS A 162 -21.39 0.76 -15.53
N ASP A 163 -22.02 -0.41 -15.48
CA ASP A 163 -23.37 -0.61 -16.01
C ASP A 163 -24.42 0.19 -15.23
N GLN A 164 -24.33 0.20 -13.90
CA GLN A 164 -25.21 1.00 -13.03
C GLN A 164 -25.08 2.50 -13.30
N TYR A 165 -23.84 2.98 -13.44
CA TYR A 165 -23.57 4.40 -13.71
C TYR A 165 -24.07 4.82 -15.10
N ALA A 166 -23.88 3.98 -16.12
CA ALA A 166 -24.41 4.23 -17.46
C ALA A 166 -25.94 4.25 -17.49
N ALA A 167 -26.61 3.34 -16.76
CA ALA A 167 -28.05 3.30 -16.64
C ALA A 167 -28.61 4.55 -15.93
N ALA A 168 -27.96 5.01 -14.86
CA ALA A 168 -28.35 6.23 -14.15
C ALA A 168 -28.24 7.47 -15.05
N ALA A 169 -27.13 7.61 -15.78
CA ALA A 169 -26.93 8.72 -16.72
C ALA A 169 -27.95 8.72 -17.87
N ALA A 170 -28.35 7.55 -18.37
CA ALA A 170 -29.39 7.43 -19.40
C ALA A 170 -30.79 7.81 -18.88
N GLY A 171 -31.13 7.44 -17.64
CA GLY A 171 -32.41 7.79 -17.01
C GLY A 171 -32.56 9.29 -16.73
N GLU A 172 -31.48 9.99 -16.39
CA GLU A 172 -31.48 11.45 -16.22
C GLU A 172 -31.71 12.20 -17.55
N ALA A 173 -31.18 11.68 -18.66
CA ALA A 173 -31.36 12.29 -19.98
C ALA A 173 -32.82 12.16 -20.50
N ASP A 174 -33.48 11.04 -20.23
CA ASP A 174 -34.89 10.81 -20.60
C ASP A 174 -35.86 11.67 -19.76
N GLY A 175 -35.60 11.78 -18.45
CA GLY A 175 -36.39 12.62 -17.55
C GLY A 175 -36.28 14.14 -17.83
N SER A 176 -35.12 14.60 -18.33
CA SER A 176 -34.93 16.02 -18.71
C SER A 176 -35.63 16.41 -20.01
N ALA A 177 -35.86 15.46 -20.93
CA ALA A 177 -36.58 15.72 -22.18
C ALA A 177 -38.10 15.75 -21.96
N ALA A 178 -38.61 14.92 -21.05
CA ALA A 178 -40.04 14.88 -20.71
C ALA A 178 -40.52 16.11 -19.91
N SER A 179 -39.64 16.77 -19.15
CA SER A 179 -40.00 17.98 -18.39
C SER A 179 -40.05 19.25 -19.25
N SER A 180 -39.28 19.33 -20.34
CA SER A 180 -39.31 20.50 -21.24
C SER A 180 -40.57 20.59 -22.12
N ASP A 181 -41.28 19.49 -22.34
CA ASP A 181 -42.52 19.47 -23.13
C ASP A 181 -43.78 19.82 -22.29
N ALA A 182 -43.65 19.94 -20.95
CA ALA A 182 -44.78 20.19 -20.06
C ALA A 182 -45.00 21.68 -19.72
N ASP A 183 -44.05 22.57 -20.03
CA ASP A 183 -44.12 24.00 -19.70
C ASP A 183 -44.55 24.92 -20.87
N ASP A 184 -44.87 24.37 -22.06
CA ASP A 184 -45.28 25.15 -23.26
C ASP A 184 -46.76 24.95 -23.67
N ALA A 185 -47.63 24.49 -22.75
CA ALA A 185 -49.06 24.27 -22.98
C ALA A 185 -49.96 25.04 -22.00
#